data_AF-A0AAF0UB34-F1
#
_entry.id   AF-A0AAF0UB34-F1
#
_cell.length_a   1.000
_cell.length_b   1.000
_cell.length_c   1.000
_cell.angle_alpha   90.00
_cell.angle_beta   90.00
_cell.angle_gamma   90.00
#
_symmetry.space_group_name_H-M   'P 1'
#
loop_
_entity.id
_entity.type
_entity.pdbx_description
1 polymer ?
#
loop_
_entity_poly.entity_id
_entity_poly.type
_entity_poly.pdbx_seq_one_letter_code
_entity_poly.pdbx_strand_id
1 'polypeptide(L)'
;MGEDSVNLTGRKKKLFELRLKMNEARKANQSAMVAEKKKTEAESSRGMPKYGKAPKLSDDKIERMVKELKDRDKKHQSFSRRRKFHEEKDIDSINDRNEHFNKKIERAFGKYTLEIKNNLERGNALPD
;
A
#
# COMPACT_ATOMS: atom_id res chain seq x y z
N MET A 1 19.39 -40.66 31.30
CA MET A 1 20.58 -41.53 31.27
C MET A 1 21.34 -41.33 32.57
N GLY A 2 20.68 -41.63 33.67
CA GLY A 2 21.31 -41.83 34.97
C GLY A 2 21.49 -43.32 35.16
N GLU A 3 22.35 -43.70 36.11
CA GLU A 3 22.76 -45.06 36.46
C GLU A 3 23.94 -45.60 35.64
N ASP A 4 25.15 -45.19 36.03
CA ASP A 4 26.43 -45.90 35.74
C ASP A 4 27.64 -45.31 36.52
N SER A 5 27.44 -44.31 37.38
CA SER A 5 28.53 -43.65 38.14
C SER A 5 29.04 -44.46 39.34
N VAL A 6 28.33 -45.53 39.73
CA VAL A 6 28.51 -46.15 41.04
C VAL A 6 29.77 -47.04 41.12
N ASN A 7 30.33 -47.52 39.99
CA ASN A 7 31.41 -48.53 40.00
C ASN A 7 32.66 -48.20 39.17
N LEU A 8 32.97 -46.93 38.92
CA LEU A 8 34.23 -46.54 38.27
C LEU A 8 35.31 -46.36 39.36
N THR A 9 36.54 -46.86 39.20
CA THR A 9 37.63 -46.63 40.17
C THR A 9 38.93 -46.21 39.47
N GLY A 10 39.70 -45.33 40.12
CA GLY A 10 40.96 -44.79 39.60
C GLY A 10 40.81 -43.97 38.31
N ARG A 11 41.60 -44.32 37.29
CA ARG A 11 41.72 -43.58 36.02
C ARG A 11 40.40 -43.42 35.26
N LYS A 12 39.46 -44.36 35.40
CA LYS A 12 38.15 -44.31 34.72
C LYS A 12 37.23 -43.21 35.27
N LYS A 13 37.23 -42.97 36.60
CA LYS A 13 36.51 -41.84 37.22
C LYS A 13 37.04 -40.50 36.71
N LYS A 14 38.37 -40.35 36.71
CA LYS A 14 39.02 -39.13 36.22
C LYS A 14 38.71 -38.82 34.76
N LEU A 15 38.62 -39.85 33.91
CA LEU A 15 38.23 -39.68 32.50
C LEU A 15 36.74 -39.29 32.34
N PHE A 16 35.86 -39.86 33.16
CA PHE A 16 34.43 -39.54 33.15
C PHE A 16 34.18 -38.09 33.61
N GLU A 17 34.81 -37.66 34.69
CA GLU A 17 34.77 -36.27 35.16
C GLU A 17 35.32 -35.30 34.12
N LEU A 18 36.44 -35.64 33.47
CA LEU A 18 36.99 -34.83 32.39
C LEU A 18 35.99 -34.72 31.23
N ARG A 19 35.31 -35.80 30.87
CA ARG A 19 34.29 -35.81 29.81
C ARG A 19 33.08 -34.93 30.17
N LEU A 20 32.63 -34.98 31.42
CA LEU A 20 31.56 -34.10 31.91
C LEU A 20 31.99 -32.63 31.84
N LYS A 21 33.16 -32.29 32.36
CA LYS A 21 33.72 -30.94 32.31
C LYS A 21 33.90 -30.41 30.88
N MET A 22 34.37 -31.27 29.98
CA MET A 22 34.50 -30.93 28.55
C MET A 22 33.14 -30.71 27.88
N ASN A 23 32.11 -31.48 28.25
CA ASN A 23 30.75 -31.29 27.74
C ASN A 23 30.10 -30.00 28.26
N GLU A 24 30.30 -29.67 29.53
CA GLU A 24 29.86 -28.40 30.13
C GLU A 24 30.52 -27.20 29.44
N ALA A 25 31.84 -27.27 29.24
CA ALA A 25 32.59 -26.23 28.53
C ALA A 25 32.10 -26.04 27.09
N ARG A 26 31.81 -27.14 26.37
CA ARG A 26 31.24 -27.09 25.02
C ARG A 26 29.87 -26.40 25.01
N LYS A 27 28.99 -26.75 25.96
CA LYS A 27 27.65 -26.15 26.08
C LYS A 27 27.71 -24.66 26.43
N ALA A 28 28.60 -24.28 27.35
CA ALA A 28 28.83 -22.89 27.72
C ALA A 28 29.33 -22.09 26.50
N ASN A 29 30.32 -22.60 25.77
CA ASN A 29 30.85 -21.95 24.56
C ASN A 29 29.80 -21.81 23.47
N GLN A 30 28.97 -22.83 23.25
CA GLN A 30 27.85 -22.77 22.30
C GLN A 30 26.84 -21.67 22.70
N SER A 31 26.49 -21.58 23.99
CA SER A 31 25.56 -20.56 24.47
C SER A 31 26.13 -19.14 24.33
N ALA A 32 27.43 -18.95 24.59
CA ALA A 32 28.12 -17.69 24.40
C ALA A 32 28.15 -17.27 22.92
N MET A 33 28.44 -18.20 22.00
CA MET A 33 28.39 -17.92 20.55
C MET A 33 26.98 -17.53 20.08
N VAL A 34 25.93 -18.18 20.59
CA VAL A 34 24.54 -17.83 20.24
C VAL A 34 24.15 -16.46 20.80
N ALA A 35 24.58 -16.13 22.02
CA ALA A 35 24.32 -14.84 22.65
C ALA A 35 25.01 -13.69 21.88
N GLU A 36 26.27 -13.87 21.49
CA GLU A 36 27.02 -12.92 20.65
C GLU A 36 26.39 -12.74 19.27
N LYS A 37 25.93 -13.83 18.63
CA LYS A 37 25.20 -13.75 17.35
C LYS A 37 23.90 -12.97 17.48
N LYS A 38 23.13 -13.21 18.54
CA LYS A 38 21.88 -12.47 18.81
C LYS A 38 22.14 -10.99 19.11
N LYS A 39 23.25 -10.68 19.80
CA LYS A 39 23.66 -9.31 20.12
C LYS A 39 24.13 -8.55 18.89
N THR A 40 24.94 -9.16 18.03
CA THR A 40 25.38 -8.58 16.75
C THR A 40 24.22 -8.40 15.76
N GLU A 41 23.26 -9.33 15.69
CA GLU A 41 22.01 -9.16 14.92
C GLU A 41 21.16 -7.99 15.46
N ALA A 42 21.06 -7.86 16.79
CA ALA A 42 20.34 -6.76 17.42
C ALA A 42 21.06 -5.40 17.21
N GLU A 43 22.39 -5.36 17.23
CA GLU A 43 23.22 -4.17 17.00
C GLU A 43 23.20 -3.71 15.55
N SER A 44 23.29 -4.64 14.59
CA SER A 44 23.12 -4.37 13.16
C SER A 44 21.76 -3.73 12.84
N SER A 45 20.77 -3.95 13.72
CA SER A 45 19.41 -3.44 13.54
C SER A 45 19.15 -2.05 14.14
N ARG A 46 20.10 -1.45 14.88
CA ARG A 46 19.91 -0.16 15.58
C ARG A 46 20.16 1.08 14.73
N GLY A 47 20.61 0.94 13.48
CA GLY A 47 20.90 2.07 12.58
C GLY A 47 20.39 1.92 11.14
N MET A 48 19.78 0.79 10.79
CA MET A 48 19.28 0.53 9.42
C MET A 48 17.78 0.82 9.34
N PRO A 49 17.33 1.74 8.46
CA PRO A 49 15.92 1.92 8.19
C PRO A 49 15.31 0.59 7.71
N LYS A 50 14.23 0.15 8.37
CA LYS A 50 13.58 -1.15 8.14
C LYS A 50 12.75 -1.16 6.83
N TYR A 51 13.23 -0.54 5.76
CA TYR A 51 12.58 -0.63 4.45
C TYR A 51 12.73 -2.06 3.90
N GLY A 52 11.65 -2.63 3.37
CA GLY A 52 11.64 -3.98 2.79
C GLY A 52 11.33 -5.13 3.75
N LYS A 53 11.31 -4.92 5.08
CA LYS A 53 10.71 -5.85 6.05
C LYS A 53 9.45 -5.21 6.64
N ALA A 54 8.34 -5.36 5.92
CA ALA A 54 7.05 -4.90 6.44
C ALA A 54 6.69 -5.72 7.71
N PRO A 55 6.42 -5.07 8.85
CA PRO A 55 5.79 -5.77 9.96
C PRO A 55 4.45 -6.33 9.48
N LYS A 56 4.11 -7.56 9.87
CA LYS A 56 2.78 -8.11 9.61
C LYS A 56 1.76 -7.19 10.30
N LEU A 57 1.02 -6.43 9.51
CA LEU A 57 -0.04 -5.55 9.99
C LEU A 57 -1.19 -6.42 10.52
N SER A 58 -1.92 -5.93 11.52
CA SER A 58 -3.15 -6.59 11.97
C SER A 58 -4.24 -6.48 10.91
N ASP A 59 -5.09 -7.51 10.81
CA ASP A 59 -6.15 -7.58 9.80
C ASP A 59 -7.10 -6.38 9.89
N ASP A 60 -7.42 -5.90 11.09
CA ASP A 60 -8.24 -4.69 11.31
C ASP A 60 -7.69 -3.44 10.60
N LYS A 61 -6.36 -3.28 10.52
CA LYS A 61 -5.74 -2.13 9.84
C LYS A 61 -5.90 -2.24 8.32
N ILE A 62 -5.81 -3.47 7.81
CA ILE A 62 -6.00 -3.76 6.38
C ILE A 62 -7.46 -3.51 6.02
N GLU A 63 -8.41 -3.98 6.83
CA GLU A 63 -9.84 -3.76 6.60
C GLU A 63 -10.21 -2.27 6.58
N ARG A 64 -9.66 -1.48 7.51
CA ARG A 64 -9.85 -0.02 7.54
C ARG A 64 -9.34 0.65 6.26
N MET A 65 -8.17 0.24 5.78
CA MET A 65 -7.62 0.75 4.51
C MET A 65 -8.54 0.39 3.34
N VAL A 66 -8.96 -0.87 3.23
CA VAL A 66 -9.84 -1.33 2.15
C VAL A 66 -11.16 -0.56 2.15
N LYS A 67 -11.74 -0.31 3.33
CA LYS A 67 -12.96 0.50 3.47
C LYS A 67 -12.75 1.92 2.96
N GLU A 68 -11.64 2.56 3.34
CA GLU A 68 -11.32 3.91 2.88
C GLU A 68 -11.13 3.98 1.36
N LEU A 69 -10.45 2.99 0.75
CA LEU A 69 -10.29 2.93 -0.71
C LEU A 69 -11.65 2.86 -1.42
N LYS A 70 -12.54 1.97 -0.96
CA LYS A 70 -13.89 1.84 -1.52
C LYS A 70 -14.70 3.13 -1.40
N ASP A 71 -14.57 3.85 -0.29
CA ASP A 71 -15.26 5.12 -0.09
C ASP A 71 -14.70 6.23 -0.98
N ARG A 72 -13.38 6.24 -1.23
CA ARG A 72 -12.75 7.14 -2.21
C ARG A 72 -13.21 6.85 -3.63
N ASP A 73 -13.29 5.58 -4.01
CA ASP A 73 -13.74 5.18 -5.35
C ASP A 73 -15.19 5.60 -5.61
N LYS A 74 -16.08 5.41 -4.63
CA LYS A 74 -17.48 5.87 -4.70
C LYS A 74 -17.56 7.39 -4.88
N LYS A 75 -16.76 8.14 -4.12
CA LYS A 75 -16.70 9.61 -4.27
C LYS A 75 -16.22 10.01 -5.65
N HIS A 76 -15.17 9.35 -6.16
CA HIS A 76 -14.63 9.63 -7.49
C HIS A 76 -15.64 9.35 -8.61
N GLN A 77 -16.37 8.23 -8.53
CA GLN A 77 -17.44 7.92 -9.49
C GLN A 77 -18.56 8.97 -9.48
N SER A 78 -18.91 9.48 -8.29
CA SER A 78 -19.93 10.52 -8.15
C SER A 78 -19.48 11.93 -8.53
N PHE A 79 -18.17 12.15 -8.72
CA PHE A 79 -17.60 13.48 -8.99
C PHE A 79 -18.05 14.03 -10.35
N SER A 80 -18.16 13.16 -11.36
CA SER A 80 -18.77 13.52 -12.64
C SER A 80 -20.27 13.26 -12.58
N ARG A 81 -21.03 14.27 -12.12
CA ARG A 81 -22.49 14.20 -12.14
C ARG A 81 -22.99 14.33 -13.58
N ARG A 82 -23.75 13.33 -14.06
CA ARG A 82 -24.50 13.43 -15.32
C ARG A 82 -25.49 14.61 -15.19
N ARG A 83 -25.41 15.57 -16.12
CA ARG A 83 -26.38 16.67 -16.21
C ARG A 83 -27.73 16.10 -16.70
N LYS A 84 -28.85 16.59 -16.18
CA LYS A 84 -30.19 16.20 -16.67
C LYS A 84 -30.29 16.56 -18.15
N PHE A 85 -30.82 15.64 -18.95
CA PHE A 85 -31.17 15.88 -20.33
C PHE A 85 -32.49 16.68 -20.34
N HIS A 86 -32.56 17.72 -21.17
CA HIS A 86 -33.74 18.55 -21.35
C HIS A 86 -34.25 18.31 -22.77
N GLU A 87 -35.43 17.69 -22.89
CA GLU A 87 -36.03 17.32 -24.19
C GLU A 87 -36.46 18.54 -25.03
N GLU A 88 -36.69 19.68 -24.37
CA GLU A 88 -37.05 20.94 -25.03
C GLU A 88 -35.86 21.64 -25.72
N LYS A 89 -34.63 21.19 -25.45
CA LYS A 89 -33.44 21.85 -26.01
C LYS A 89 -33.23 21.43 -27.47
N ASP A 90 -33.00 22.43 -28.33
CA ASP A 90 -32.61 22.19 -29.73
C ASP A 90 -31.39 21.28 -29.83
N ILE A 91 -31.49 20.30 -30.74
CA ILE A 91 -30.47 19.29 -30.97
C ILE A 91 -29.50 19.81 -32.03
N ASP A 92 -28.31 20.25 -31.58
CA ASP A 92 -27.21 20.72 -32.44
C ASP A 92 -26.28 19.60 -32.94
N SER A 93 -26.59 18.34 -32.61
CA SER A 93 -25.69 17.21 -32.78
C SER A 93 -26.35 15.98 -33.38
N ILE A 94 -25.67 15.35 -34.34
CA ILE A 94 -26.11 14.10 -34.99
C ILE A 94 -25.76 12.86 -34.16
N ASN A 95 -24.71 12.91 -33.32
CA ASN A 95 -24.26 11.76 -32.50
C ASN A 95 -23.72 12.21 -31.12
N ASP A 96 -23.62 11.27 -30.17
CA ASP A 96 -23.17 11.54 -28.79
C ASP A 96 -21.76 12.14 -28.70
N ARG A 97 -20.83 11.71 -29.58
CA ARG A 97 -19.48 12.28 -29.60
C ARG A 97 -19.49 13.73 -30.09
N ASN A 98 -20.34 14.04 -31.06
CA ASN A 98 -20.53 15.38 -31.58
C ASN A 98 -21.20 16.27 -30.52
N GLU A 99 -22.18 15.77 -29.78
CA GLU A 99 -22.80 16.50 -28.67
C GLU A 99 -21.76 16.86 -27.60
N HIS A 100 -20.88 15.93 -27.25
CA HIS A 100 -19.77 16.19 -26.33
C HIS A 100 -18.77 17.21 -26.88
N PHE A 101 -18.50 17.18 -28.19
CA PHE A 101 -17.64 18.14 -28.85
C PHE A 101 -18.26 19.54 -28.90
N ASN A 102 -19.52 19.67 -29.32
CA ASN A 102 -20.29 20.91 -29.29
C ASN A 102 -20.33 21.50 -27.86
N LYS A 103 -20.60 20.67 -26.84
CA LYS A 103 -20.53 21.08 -25.42
C LYS A 103 -19.15 21.57 -24.99
N LYS A 104 -18.06 21.10 -25.60
CA LYS A 104 -16.68 21.54 -25.32
C LYS A 104 -16.40 22.88 -26.01
N ILE A 105 -16.79 23.03 -27.26
CA ILE A 105 -16.68 24.28 -28.02
C ILE A 105 -17.48 25.38 -27.35
N GLU A 106 -18.73 25.11 -26.95
CA GLU A 106 -19.57 26.09 -26.25
C GLU A 106 -18.94 26.57 -24.93
N ARG A 107 -18.29 25.67 -24.18
CA ARG A 107 -17.58 26.08 -22.94
C ARG A 107 -16.36 26.96 -23.21
N ALA A 108 -15.65 26.72 -24.31
CA ALA A 108 -14.42 27.44 -24.65
C ALA A 108 -14.72 28.79 -25.34
N PHE A 109 -15.65 28.78 -26.29
CA PHE A 109 -15.89 29.87 -27.23
C PHE A 109 -17.24 30.56 -27.06
N GLY A 110 -18.19 29.97 -26.32
CA GLY A 110 -19.55 30.51 -26.18
C GLY A 110 -19.59 31.95 -25.62
N LYS A 111 -18.57 32.35 -24.85
CA LYS A 111 -18.43 33.75 -24.40
C LYS A 111 -18.16 34.75 -25.52
N TYR A 112 -17.47 34.31 -26.58
CA TYR A 112 -17.05 35.16 -27.70
C TYR A 112 -18.00 35.05 -28.90
N THR A 113 -18.74 33.95 -29.01
CA THR A 113 -19.64 33.68 -30.14
C THR A 113 -21.10 34.05 -29.86
N LEU A 114 -21.38 34.81 -28.80
CA LEU A 114 -22.75 35.19 -28.41
C LEU A 114 -23.44 36.02 -29.51
N GLU A 115 -22.74 37.01 -30.06
CA GLU A 115 -23.26 37.85 -31.16
C GLU A 115 -23.51 37.03 -32.42
N ILE A 116 -22.59 36.13 -32.77
CA ILE A 116 -22.73 35.22 -33.91
C ILE A 116 -23.96 34.33 -33.74
N LYS A 117 -24.20 33.82 -32.53
CA LYS A 117 -25.38 33.01 -32.22
C LYS A 117 -26.67 33.83 -32.36
N ASN A 118 -26.72 35.02 -31.78
CA ASN A 118 -27.89 35.90 -31.89
C ASN A 118 -28.21 36.27 -33.36
N ASN A 119 -27.17 36.54 -34.15
CA ASN A 119 -27.30 36.85 -35.58
C ASN A 119 -27.86 35.65 -36.37
N LEU A 120 -27.46 34.42 -36.03
CA LEU A 120 -28.02 33.19 -36.60
C LEU A 120 -29.51 33.04 -36.27
N GLU A 121 -29.92 33.28 -35.02
CA GLU A 121 -31.33 33.19 -34.61
C GLU A 121 -32.19 34.29 -35.27
N ARG A 122 -31.62 35.46 -35.53
CA ARG A 122 -32.32 36.57 -36.22
C ARG A 122 -32.35 36.44 -37.74
N GLY A 123 -31.41 35.69 -38.32
CA GLY A 123 -31.18 35.66 -39.76
C GLY A 123 -30.55 36.95 -40.33
N ASN A 124 -29.97 37.82 -39.50
CA ASN A 124 -29.28 39.03 -39.94
C ASN A 124 -28.01 39.29 -39.11
N ALA A 125 -27.06 40.03 -39.67
CA ALA A 125 -25.75 40.30 -39.06
C ALA A 125 -25.66 41.68 -38.40
N LEU A 126 -26.81 42.26 -38.03
CA LEU A 126 -26.85 43.58 -37.42
C LEU A 126 -26.60 43.48 -35.92
N PRO A 127 -25.78 44.38 -35.35
CA PRO A 127 -25.63 44.51 -33.90
C PRO A 127 -26.96 44.84 -33.24
N ASP A 128 -27.14 44.39 -32.00
CA ASP A 128 -28.23 44.83 -31.12
C ASP A 128 -28.09 46.30 -30.68
#